data_AF-A0A8T3X7G5-F1
#
_entry.id   AF-A0A8T3X7G5-F1
#
_cell.length_a   1.000
_cell.length_b   1.000
_cell.length_c   1.000
_cell.angle_alpha   90.00
_cell.angle_beta   90.00
_cell.angle_gamma   90.00
#
_symmetry.space_group_name_H-M   'P 1'
#
loop_
_entity.id
_entity.type
_entity.pdbx_description
1 polymer ?
#
loop_
_entity_poly.entity_id
_entity_poly.type
_entity_poly.pdbx_seq_one_letter_code
_entity_poly.pdbx_strand_id
1 'polypeptide(L)' 'MKRAFLVHGWQGSPESGWKPWLRKELKKNGFSVSVPEMPDTAHPRMNAWVPHLAKTVGTPDKNCYFVGHSLGCIAIL' A
#
# COMPACT_ATOMS: atom_id res chain seq x y z
N MET A 1 -3.57 -13.43 11.41
CA MET A 1 -2.32 -13.17 10.66
C MET A 1 -2.18 -11.66 10.48
N LYS A 2 -0.99 -11.08 10.70
CA LYS A 2 -0.77 -9.63 10.49
C LYS A 2 -0.70 -9.32 8.99
N ARG A 3 -1.34 -8.24 8.56
CA ARG A 3 -1.43 -7.81 7.16
C ARG A 3 -0.83 -6.41 7.04
N ALA A 4 0.14 -6.21 6.16
CA ALA A 4 0.73 -4.90 5.88
C ALA A 4 0.43 -4.46 4.44
N PHE A 5 -0.01 -3.21 4.26
CA PHE A 5 -0.25 -2.58 2.97
C PHE A 5 0.72 -1.41 2.79
N LEU A 6 1.62 -1.51 1.82
CA LEU A 6 2.58 -0.45 1.51
C LEU A 6 2.08 0.33 0.30
N VAL A 7 1.71 1.60 0.50
CA VAL A 7 1.08 2.43 -0.54
C VAL A 7 2.07 3.47 -1.04
N HIS A 8 2.45 3.39 -2.32
CA HIS A 8 3.43 4.30 -2.92
C HIS A 8 2.83 5.68 -3.22
N GLY A 9 3.69 6.64 -3.56
CA GLY A 9 3.30 8.01 -3.90
C GLY A 9 3.04 8.22 -5.40
N TRP A 10 2.89 9.49 -5.79
CA TRP A 10 2.83 9.96 -7.18
C TRP A 10 3.99 9.37 -8.01
N GLN A 11 3.69 8.77 -9.17
CA GLN A 11 4.63 8.11 -10.08
C GLN A 11 5.46 7.00 -9.42
N GLY A 12 5.04 6.57 -8.22
CA GLY A 12 5.63 5.41 -7.55
C GLY A 12 5.14 4.11 -8.16
N SER A 13 5.73 3.02 -7.69
CA SER A 13 5.32 1.65 -8.03
C SER A 13 5.62 0.72 -6.85
N PRO A 14 5.11 -0.52 -6.87
CA PRO A 14 5.38 -1.52 -5.84
C PRO A 14 6.86 -1.89 -5.69
N GLU A 15 7.61 -1.82 -6.80
CA GLU A 15 9.00 -2.23 -6.84
C GLU A 15 9.98 -1.06 -6.65
N SER A 16 9.50 0.16 -6.40
CA SER A 16 10.37 1.34 -6.25
C SER A 16 10.82 1.63 -4.83
N GLY A 17 12.06 2.12 -4.68
CA GLY A 17 12.62 2.58 -3.41
C GLY A 17 12.74 1.47 -2.37
N TRP A 18 12.30 1.76 -1.13
CA TRP A 18 12.46 0.86 0.02
C TRP A 18 11.36 -0.22 0.14
N LYS A 19 10.30 -0.17 -0.69
CA LYS A 19 9.15 -1.07 -0.59
C LYS A 19 9.51 -2.56 -0.79
N PRO A 20 10.35 -2.95 -1.77
CA PRO A 20 10.79 -4.35 -1.91
C PRO A 20 11.53 -4.86 -0.67
N TRP A 21 12.41 -4.04 -0.11
CA TRP A 21 13.14 -4.37 1.11
C TRP A 21 12.20 -4.54 2.29
N LEU A 22 11.31 -3.57 2.54
CA LEU A 22 10.37 -3.64 3.66
C LEU A 22 9.41 -4.82 3.51
N ARG A 23 8.95 -5.11 2.29
CA ARG A 23 8.14 -6.30 1.99
C ARG A 23 8.87 -7.58 2.38
N LYS A 24 10.16 -7.70 2.08
CA LYS A 24 10.99 -8.86 2.46
C LYS A 24 11.13 -8.97 3.98
N GLU A 25 11.45 -7.88 4.66
CA GLU A 25 11.65 -7.90 6.11
C GLU A 25 10.35 -8.17 6.88
N LEU A 26 9.21 -7.58 6.47
CA LEU A 26 7.92 -7.86 7.08
C LEU A 26 7.47 -9.31 6.88
N LYS A 27 7.68 -9.88 5.68
CA LYS A 27 7.40 -11.30 5.42
C LYS A 27 8.22 -12.23 6.34
N LYS A 28 9.51 -11.95 6.55
CA LYS A 28 10.33 -12.70 7.52
C LYS A 28 9.79 -12.62 8.95
N ASN A 29 9.11 -11.53 9.30
CA ASN A 29 8.48 -11.30 10.60
C ASN A 29 7.02 -11.76 10.66
N GLY A 30 6.58 -12.64 9.75
CA GLY A 30 5.26 -13.28 9.80
C GLY A 30 4.09 -12.41 9.32
N PHE A 31 4.36 -11.32 8.61
CA PHE A 31 3.31 -10.53 7.96
C PHE A 31 2.98 -11.11 6.58
N SER A 32 1.70 -11.08 6.23
CA SER A 32 1.28 -11.05 4.83
C SER A 32 1.39 -9.61 4.34
N VAL A 33 2.11 -9.38 3.26
CA VAL A 33 2.42 -8.02 2.77
C VAL A 33 1.88 -7.84 1.36
N SER A 34 1.09 -6.79 1.18
CA SER A 34 0.61 -6.31 -0.11
C SER A 34 1.23 -4.95 -0.44
N VAL A 35 1.62 -4.76 -1.69
CA VAL A 35 2.13 -3.50 -2.22
C VAL A 35 1.35 -3.25 -3.51
N PRO A 36 0.15 -2.64 -3.43
CA PRO A 36 -0.69 -2.45 -4.62
C PRO A 36 -0.04 -1.51 -5.63
N GLU A 37 -0.19 -1.85 -6.91
CA GLU A 37 0.03 -0.91 -8.02
C GLU A 37 -1.18 0.03 -8.08
N MET A 38 -0.98 1.29 -7.72
CA MET A 38 -2.08 2.26 -7.71
C MET A 38 -2.41 2.72 -9.14
N PRO A 39 -3.69 2.99 -9.46
CA PRO A 39 -4.11 3.31 -10.83
C PRO A 39 -3.62 4.70 -11.28
N ASP A 40 -3.23 4.84 -12.56
CA ASP A 40 -2.80 6.10 -13.19
C ASP A 40 -1.89 6.93 -12.27
N THR A 41 -0.70 6.40 -12.00
CA THR A 41 0.22 7.03 -11.06
C THR A 41 0.75 8.36 -11.55
N ALA A 42 0.65 8.68 -12.84
CA ALA A 42 1.05 9.97 -13.41
C ALA A 42 0.00 11.07 -13.14
N HIS A 43 -1.29 10.72 -13.12
CA HIS A 43 -2.40 11.66 -12.84
C HIS A 43 -3.32 11.09 -11.75
N PRO A 44 -2.83 10.97 -10.50
CA PRO A 44 -3.56 10.26 -9.46
C PRO A 44 -4.90 10.94 -9.14
N ARG A 45 -5.95 10.13 -9.08
CA ARG A 45 -7.30 10.58 -8.72
C ARG A 45 -7.80 9.85 -7.48
N MET A 46 -8.27 10.61 -6.50
CA MET A 46 -8.79 10.08 -5.22
C MET A 46 -9.91 9.05 -5.45
N ASN A 47 -10.84 9.34 -6.37
CA ASN A 47 -11.96 8.46 -6.72
C ASN A 47 -11.54 7.17 -7.44
N ALA A 48 -10.29 7.04 -7.88
CA ALA A 48 -9.73 5.80 -8.40
C ALA A 48 -8.88 5.10 -7.33
N TRP A 49 -8.04 5.84 -6.62
CA TRP A 49 -7.09 5.31 -5.64
C TRP A 49 -7.77 4.72 -4.41
N VAL A 50 -8.70 5.46 -3.80
CA VAL A 50 -9.34 5.01 -2.55
C VAL A 50 -10.18 3.75 -2.78
N PRO A 51 -11.04 3.64 -3.82
CA PRO A 51 -11.76 2.40 -4.08
C PRO A 51 -10.86 1.23 -4.47
N HIS A 52 -9.78 1.47 -5.23
CA HIS A 52 -8.80 0.44 -5.56
C HIS A 52 -8.11 -0.12 -4.31
N LEU A 53 -7.68 0.77 -3.40
CA LEU A 53 -7.08 0.37 -2.14
C LEU A 53 -8.09 -0.35 -1.25
N ALA A 54 -9.30 0.18 -1.10
CA ALA A 54 -10.37 -0.46 -0.31
C ALA A 54 -10.68 -1.87 -0.81
N LYS A 55 -10.77 -2.06 -2.13
CA LYS A 55 -10.93 -3.40 -2.74
C LYS A 55 -9.75 -4.32 -2.43
N THR A 56 -8.52 -3.80 -2.45
CA THR A 56 -7.31 -4.56 -2.15
C THR A 56 -7.23 -4.97 -0.68
N VAL A 57 -7.66 -4.09 0.23
CA VAL A 57 -7.67 -4.30 1.67
C VAL A 57 -8.82 -5.22 2.09
N GLY A 58 -9.97 -5.13 1.42
CA GLY A 58 -11.21 -5.74 1.91
C GLY A 58 -11.64 -5.08 3.22
N THR A 59 -12.10 -5.89 4.18
CA THR A 59 -12.45 -5.38 5.51
C THR A 59 -11.20 -5.28 6.39
N PRO A 60 -10.78 -4.08 6.82
CA PRO A 60 -9.68 -3.93 7.76
C PRO A 60 -10.07 -4.42 9.16
N ASP A 61 -9.10 -4.96 9.89
CA ASP A 61 -9.23 -5.40 11.28
C ASP A 61 -8.06 -4.87 12.12
N LYS A 62 -8.01 -5.24 13.41
CA LYS A 62 -6.92 -4.86 14.34
C LYS A 62 -5.54 -5.37 13.93
N ASN A 63 -5.45 -6.26 12.94
CA ASN A 63 -4.19 -6.83 12.45
C ASN A 63 -3.79 -6.23 11.08
N CYS A 64 -4.49 -5.19 10.61
CA CYS A 64 -4.17 -4.47 9.39
C CYS A 64 -3.29 -3.24 9.70
N TYR A 65 -2.16 -3.15 9.00
CA TYR A 65 -1.17 -2.11 9.15
C TYR A 65 -0.97 -1.42 7.80
N PHE A 66 -0.96 -0.09 7.80
CA PHE A 66 -0.77 0.72 6.61
C PHE A 66 0.54 1.48 6.70
N VAL A 67 1.31 1.47 5.60
CA VAL A 67 2.52 2.28 5.46
C VAL A 67 2.37 3.10 4.18
N GLY A 68 2.04 4.37 4.34
CA GLY A 68 1.94 5.32 3.24
C GLY A 68 3.29 5.97 2.93
N HIS A 69 3.54 6.27 1.66
CA HIS A 69 4.65 7.12 1.22
C HIS A 69 4.12 8.33 0.45
N SER A 70 4.42 9.55 0.92
CA SER A 70 4.02 10.80 0.26
C SER A 70 2.51 10.80 -0.04
N LEU A 71 2.08 10.84 -1.31
CA LEU A 71 0.66 10.76 -1.69
C LEU A 71 -0.04 9.51 -1.16
N GLY A 72 0.69 8.40 -0.99
CA GLY A 72 0.16 7.19 -0.36
C GLY A 72 -0.26 7.39 1.10
N CYS A 73 0.29 8.38 1.82
CA CYS A 73 -0.18 8.73 3.16
C CYS A 73 -1.59 9.35 3.12
N ILE A 74 -1.86 10.19 2.12
CA ILE A 74 -3.17 10.83 1.97
C ILE A 74 -4.21 9.78 1.54
N ALA A 75 -3.83 8.81 0.72
CA ALA A 75 -4.74 7.76 0.24
C ALA A 75 -5.21 6.76 1.31
N ILE A 76 -4.53 6.67 2.47
CA ILE A 76 -4.87 5.75 3.56
C ILE A 76 -5.66 6.41 4.71
N LEU A 77 -5.90 7.72 4.64
CA LEU A 77 -6.70 8.49 5.61
C LEU A 77 -8.17 8.50 5.18
#